data_AF-A0A929G5T0-F1
#
_entry.id   AF-A0A929G5T0-F1
#
_cell.length_a   1.000
_cell.length_b   1.000
_cell.length_c   1.000
_cell.angle_alpha   90.00
_cell.angle_beta   90.00
_cell.angle_gamma   90.00
#
_symmetry.space_group_name_H-M   'P 1'
#
loop_
_entity.id
_entity.type
_entity.pdbx_description
1 polymer ?
#
loop_
_entity_poly.entity_id
_entity_poly.type
_entity_poly.pdbx_seq_one_letter_code
_entity_poly.pdbx_strand_id
1 'polypeptide(L)'
;MRDWNAIGTGGDWMNYRCATLWLARLALAVVFFFNVSCALAFIARPEAYAPGFEVSGVAGEALVRGMGVLFLMWNVTYPLTIWHPWRYRWLFLIVIVQQAIGLAGETWMLLTLPPGHTALTATGYRFVAFDGGGFVAMLVTSALMHRCMSRKTSSGAPSQQD
;
A
#
# COMPACT_ATOMS: atom_id res chain seq x y z
N MET A 1 25.26 39.70 -28.58
CA MET A 1 25.36 39.33 -27.15
C MET A 1 23.99 38.85 -26.74
N ARG A 2 23.88 37.56 -26.39
CA ARG A 2 22.61 36.90 -26.07
C ARG A 2 22.62 36.75 -24.55
N ASP A 3 21.75 37.47 -23.86
CA ASP A 3 21.68 37.49 -22.40
C ASP A 3 21.28 36.11 -21.86
N TRP A 4 22.25 35.44 -21.27
CA TRP A 4 22.09 34.24 -20.46
C TRP A 4 21.88 34.67 -19.01
N ASN A 5 20.67 35.08 -18.63
CA ASN A 5 20.35 35.38 -17.22
C ASN A 5 18.87 35.13 -16.89
N ALA A 6 18.45 33.87 -17.02
CA ALA A 6 17.26 33.36 -16.35
C ALA A 6 17.49 31.90 -15.89
N ILE A 7 18.52 31.70 -15.06
CA ILE A 7 18.71 30.46 -14.31
C ILE A 7 17.88 30.61 -13.03
N GLY A 8 16.61 30.22 -13.12
CA GLY A 8 15.70 30.07 -11.98
C GLY A 8 15.22 28.62 -11.85
N THR A 9 15.76 27.92 -10.84
CA THR A 9 15.19 26.77 -10.11
C THR A 9 14.84 25.46 -10.86
N GLY A 10 15.61 25.03 -11.87
CA GLY A 10 15.45 23.67 -12.42
C GLY A 10 15.77 22.51 -11.44
N GLY A 11 16.57 22.77 -10.40
CA GLY A 11 17.06 21.75 -9.45
C GLY A 11 16.01 21.26 -8.46
N ASP A 12 15.22 22.16 -7.88
CA ASP A 12 14.27 21.81 -6.82
C ASP A 12 13.17 20.88 -7.34
N TRP A 13 12.66 21.14 -8.55
CA TRP A 13 11.61 20.31 -9.18
C TRP A 13 12.08 18.89 -9.49
N MET A 14 13.33 18.71 -9.90
CA MET A 14 13.90 17.38 -10.11
C MET A 14 14.00 16.62 -8.78
N ASN A 15 14.42 17.32 -7.72
CA ASN A 15 14.55 16.78 -6.37
C ASN A 15 13.20 16.37 -5.77
N TYR A 16 12.15 17.19 -5.89
CA TYR A 16 10.81 16.84 -5.39
C TYR A 16 10.19 15.64 -6.12
N ARG A 17 10.40 15.52 -7.43
CA ARG A 17 9.91 14.37 -8.21
C ARG A 17 10.60 13.08 -7.81
N CYS A 18 11.91 13.13 -7.58
CA CYS A 18 12.64 11.97 -7.05
C CYS A 18 12.15 11.64 -5.64
N ALA A 19 12.02 12.62 -4.75
CA ALA A 19 11.60 12.41 -3.37
C ALA A 19 10.19 11.79 -3.26
N THR A 20 9.21 12.32 -3.99
CA THR A 20 7.83 11.78 -3.97
C THR A 20 7.74 10.35 -4.51
N LEU A 21 8.51 10.02 -5.55
CA LEU A 21 8.62 8.65 -6.05
C LEU A 21 9.28 7.71 -5.04
N TRP A 22 10.35 8.15 -4.36
CA TRP A 22 11.00 7.37 -3.31
C TRP A 22 10.10 7.16 -2.10
N LEU A 23 9.32 8.15 -1.69
CA LEU A 23 8.33 8.02 -0.62
C LEU A 23 7.23 7.00 -0.99
N ALA A 24 6.70 7.07 -2.21
CA ALA A 24 5.74 6.09 -2.71
C ALA A 24 6.32 4.66 -2.71
N ARG A 25 7.56 4.51 -3.19
CA ARG A 25 8.27 3.22 -3.17
C ARG A 25 8.45 2.69 -1.77
N LEU A 26 8.85 3.54 -0.83
CA LEU A 26 9.06 3.16 0.57
C LEU A 26 7.75 2.71 1.20
N ALA A 27 6.66 3.47 1.03
CA ALA A 27 5.35 3.11 1.56
C ALA A 27 4.88 1.75 1.03
N LEU A 28 4.93 1.56 -0.29
CA LEU A 28 4.55 0.29 -0.92
C LEU A 28 5.46 -0.87 -0.47
N ALA A 29 6.78 -0.65 -0.39
CA ALA A 29 7.75 -1.68 -0.01
C ALA A 29 7.59 -2.12 1.44
N VAL A 30 7.32 -1.19 2.35
CA VAL A 30 7.07 -1.50 3.77
C VAL A 30 5.83 -2.37 3.90
N VAL A 31 4.71 -1.98 3.28
CA VAL A 31 3.47 -2.76 3.34
C VAL A 31 3.66 -4.13 2.70
N PHE A 32 4.27 -4.19 1.52
CA PHE A 32 4.60 -5.44 0.83
C PHE A 32 5.45 -6.38 1.69
N PHE A 33 6.52 -5.84 2.31
CA PHE A 33 7.44 -6.63 3.13
C PHE A 33 6.72 -7.31 4.30
N PHE A 34 5.91 -6.55 5.04
CA PHE A 34 5.19 -7.08 6.19
C PHE A 34 4.09 -8.07 5.78
N ASN A 35 3.35 -7.77 4.70
CA ASN A 35 2.33 -8.69 4.19
C ASN A 35 2.93 -10.02 3.72
N VAL A 36 4.02 -9.98 2.94
CA VAL A 36 4.69 -11.20 2.48
C VAL A 36 5.31 -11.96 3.66
N SER A 37 5.89 -11.25 4.63
CA SER A 37 6.41 -11.89 5.84
C SER A 37 5.32 -12.60 6.64
N CYS A 38 4.16 -11.96 6.79
CA CYS A 38 2.97 -12.55 7.41
C CYS A 38 2.49 -13.79 6.64
N ALA A 39 2.39 -13.66 5.32
CA ALA A 39 1.97 -14.74 4.43
C ALA A 39 2.85 -15.99 4.55
N LEU A 40 4.18 -15.79 4.48
CA LEU A 40 5.15 -16.86 4.62
C LEU A 40 5.10 -17.49 6.01
N ALA A 41 4.90 -16.69 7.06
CA ALA A 41 4.76 -17.19 8.41
C ALA A 41 3.50 -18.06 8.59
N PHE A 42 2.37 -17.63 8.03
CA PHE A 42 1.10 -18.38 8.05
C PHE A 42 1.20 -19.70 7.27
N ILE A 43 1.92 -19.71 6.14
CA ILE A 43 2.13 -20.94 5.35
C ILE A 43 3.07 -21.90 6.07
N ALA A 44 4.20 -21.40 6.58
CA ALA A 44 5.27 -22.23 7.11
C ALA A 44 5.01 -22.76 8.52
N ARG A 45 4.29 -22.00 9.37
CA ARG A 45 4.04 -22.34 10.78
C ARG A 45 2.60 -21.99 11.20
N PRO A 46 1.57 -22.51 10.51
CA PRO A 46 0.18 -22.12 10.77
C PRO A 46 -0.27 -22.42 12.20
N GLU A 47 0.25 -23.46 12.85
CA GLU A 47 -0.06 -23.85 14.21
C GLU A 47 0.26 -22.75 15.23
N ALA A 48 1.26 -21.92 14.95
CA ALA A 48 1.63 -20.79 15.80
C ALA A 48 0.62 -19.62 15.71
N TYR A 49 -0.19 -19.57 14.64
CA TYR A 49 -1.11 -18.47 14.37
C TYR A 49 -2.58 -18.86 14.46
N ALA A 50 -2.91 -20.16 14.32
CA ALA A 50 -4.27 -20.69 14.45
C ALA A 50 -5.01 -20.27 15.73
N PRO A 51 -4.38 -20.25 16.93
CA PRO A 51 -5.03 -19.77 18.14
C PRO A 51 -5.49 -18.31 18.07
N GLY A 52 -4.81 -17.47 17.28
CA GLY A 52 -5.19 -16.07 17.05
C GLY A 52 -6.48 -15.91 16.24
N PHE A 53 -6.92 -16.99 15.56
CA PHE A 53 -8.18 -17.08 14.84
C PHE A 53 -9.19 -17.99 15.54
N GLU A 54 -8.89 -18.43 16.77
CA GLU A 54 -9.72 -19.36 17.56
C GLU A 54 -10.07 -20.67 16.83
N VAL A 55 -9.17 -21.10 15.93
CA VAL A 55 -9.25 -22.38 15.23
C VAL A 55 -8.11 -23.29 15.69
N SER A 56 -8.29 -24.61 15.52
CA SER A 56 -7.31 -25.60 15.96
C SER A 56 -7.33 -26.87 15.11
N GLY A 57 -6.33 -27.73 15.33
CA GLY A 57 -6.14 -28.97 14.61
C GLY A 57 -5.90 -28.78 13.11
N VAL A 58 -6.05 -29.87 12.36
CA VAL A 58 -5.76 -29.91 10.92
C VAL A 58 -6.59 -28.88 10.13
N ALA A 59 -7.86 -28.71 10.48
CA ALA A 59 -8.73 -27.74 9.82
C ALA A 59 -8.28 -26.28 10.06
N GLY A 60 -7.91 -25.95 11.30
CA GLY A 60 -7.40 -24.62 11.64
C GLY A 60 -6.07 -24.31 10.95
N GLU A 61 -5.15 -25.27 10.93
CA GLU A 61 -3.89 -25.10 10.20
C GLU A 61 -4.10 -24.90 8.70
N ALA A 62 -4.99 -25.68 8.07
CA ALA A 62 -5.31 -25.55 6.65
C ALA A 62 -5.92 -24.18 6.34
N LEU A 63 -6.80 -23.67 7.21
CA LEU A 63 -7.38 -22.33 7.09
C LEU A 63 -6.29 -21.25 7.13
N VAL A 64 -5.38 -21.31 8.11
CA VAL A 64 -4.29 -20.33 8.24
C VAL A 64 -3.33 -20.39 7.06
N ARG A 65 -2.96 -21.58 6.58
CA ARG A 65 -2.16 -21.74 5.36
C ARG A 65 -2.87 -21.11 4.16
N GLY A 66 -4.17 -21.34 4.02
CA GLY A 66 -5.01 -20.73 2.99
C GLY A 66 -4.99 -19.20 3.05
N MET A 67 -5.10 -18.62 4.25
CA MET A 67 -4.95 -17.17 4.44
C MET A 67 -3.58 -16.66 4.01
N GLY A 68 -2.51 -17.39 4.32
CA GLY A 68 -1.17 -17.02 3.85
C GLY A 68 -1.07 -17.02 2.33
N VAL A 69 -1.67 -18.00 1.63
CA VAL A 69 -1.73 -18.01 0.16
C VAL A 69 -2.54 -16.82 -0.39
N LEU A 70 -3.66 -16.49 0.25
CA LEU A 70 -4.46 -15.31 -0.12
C LEU A 70 -3.66 -14.01 0.03
N PHE A 71 -2.86 -13.87 1.10
CA PHE A 71 -1.97 -12.73 1.27
C PHE A 71 -0.92 -12.64 0.16
N LEU A 72 -0.33 -13.76 -0.28
CA LEU A 72 0.59 -13.75 -1.43
C LEU A 72 -0.12 -13.29 -2.70
N MET A 73 -1.31 -13.82 -2.99
CA MET A 73 -2.12 -13.43 -4.14
C MET A 73 -2.44 -11.94 -4.13
N TRP A 74 -2.80 -11.42 -2.95
CA TRP A 74 -3.13 -10.01 -2.77
C TRP A 74 -1.96 -9.07 -3.11
N ASN A 75 -0.72 -9.53 -2.90
CA ASN A 75 0.48 -8.72 -3.07
C ASN A 75 1.07 -8.77 -4.50
N VAL A 76 0.45 -9.47 -5.46
CA VAL A 76 0.97 -9.62 -6.84
C VAL A 76 1.11 -8.27 -7.57
N THR A 77 0.30 -7.28 -7.23
CA THR A 77 0.34 -5.93 -7.80
C THR A 77 1.53 -5.09 -7.30
N TYR A 78 2.08 -5.40 -6.13
CA TYR A 78 3.09 -4.58 -5.47
C TYR A 78 4.44 -4.53 -6.19
N PRO A 79 5.06 -5.63 -6.67
CA PRO A 79 6.41 -5.58 -7.27
C PRO A 79 6.53 -4.57 -8.42
N LEU A 80 5.59 -4.57 -9.37
CA LEU A 80 5.60 -3.62 -10.49
C LEU A 80 5.31 -2.19 -10.02
N THR A 81 4.40 -2.03 -9.06
CA THR A 81 4.04 -0.72 -8.51
C THR A 81 5.20 -0.10 -7.73
N ILE A 82 5.95 -0.90 -6.95
CA ILE A 82 7.19 -0.48 -6.28
C ILE A 82 8.24 -0.09 -7.33
N TRP A 83 8.42 -0.90 -8.37
CA TRP A 83 9.45 -0.64 -9.37
C TRP A 83 9.25 0.72 -10.07
N HIS A 84 8.05 0.98 -10.64
CA HIS A 84 7.72 2.25 -11.29
C HIS A 84 6.30 2.74 -10.93
N PRO A 85 6.11 3.40 -9.76
CA PRO A 85 4.76 3.74 -9.26
C PRO A 85 3.99 4.70 -10.17
N TRP A 86 4.67 5.63 -10.85
CA TRP A 86 4.00 6.52 -11.81
C TRP A 86 3.62 5.82 -13.13
N ARG A 87 4.52 4.99 -13.66
CA ARG A 87 4.26 4.23 -14.90
C ARG A 87 3.08 3.29 -14.69
N TYR A 88 3.01 2.66 -13.52
CA TYR A 88 1.96 1.72 -13.12
C TYR A 88 0.94 2.32 -12.15
N ARG A 89 0.60 3.61 -12.30
CA ARG A 89 -0.34 4.31 -11.40
C ARG A 89 -1.72 3.66 -11.27
N TRP A 90 -2.16 2.92 -12.29
CA TRP A 90 -3.40 2.14 -12.19
C TRP A 90 -3.25 0.91 -11.30
N LEU A 91 -2.08 0.26 -11.29
CA LEU A 91 -1.79 -0.79 -10.29
C LEU A 91 -1.69 -0.18 -8.89
N PHE A 92 -1.12 1.02 -8.74
CA PHE A 92 -1.14 1.75 -7.48
C PHE A 92 -2.59 2.00 -7.02
N LEU A 93 -3.46 2.51 -7.90
CA LEU A 93 -4.87 2.69 -7.56
C LEU A 93 -5.53 1.37 -7.13
N ILE A 94 -5.25 0.27 -7.84
CA ILE A 94 -5.74 -1.06 -7.46
C ILE A 94 -5.23 -1.45 -6.07
N VAL A 95 -3.96 -1.22 -5.74
CA VAL A 95 -3.41 -1.46 -4.39
C VAL A 95 -4.14 -0.64 -3.32
N ILE A 96 -4.47 0.62 -3.60
CA ILE A 96 -5.25 1.46 -2.67
C ILE A 96 -6.66 0.88 -2.48
N VAL A 97 -7.32 0.45 -3.56
CA VAL A 97 -8.66 -0.16 -3.51
C VAL A 97 -8.63 -1.49 -2.77
N GLN A 98 -7.63 -2.33 -3.04
CA GLN A 98 -7.34 -3.54 -2.27
C GLN A 98 -7.29 -3.17 -0.78
N GLN A 99 -6.41 -2.25 -0.38
CA GLN A 99 -6.27 -1.90 1.03
C GLN A 99 -7.55 -1.33 1.67
N ALA A 100 -8.35 -0.57 0.90
CA ALA A 100 -9.66 -0.11 1.35
C ALA A 100 -10.63 -1.26 1.63
N ILE A 101 -10.65 -2.28 0.77
CA ILE A 101 -11.49 -3.48 0.96
C ILE A 101 -11.03 -4.24 2.21
N GLY A 102 -9.72 -4.46 2.38
CA GLY A 102 -9.15 -5.12 3.57
C GLY A 102 -9.56 -4.40 4.85
N LEU A 103 -9.22 -3.10 4.94
CA LEU A 103 -9.54 -2.27 6.10
C LEU A 103 -11.03 -2.23 6.41
N ALA A 104 -11.89 -2.07 5.40
CA ALA A 104 -13.34 -2.02 5.60
C ALA A 104 -13.88 -3.38 6.06
N GLY A 105 -13.43 -4.48 5.46
CA GLY A 105 -13.84 -5.83 5.82
C GLY A 105 -13.42 -6.18 7.24
N GLU A 106 -12.17 -5.91 7.62
CA GLU A 106 -11.64 -6.18 8.96
C GLU A 106 -12.30 -5.31 10.03
N THR A 107 -12.52 -4.02 9.73
CA THR A 107 -13.24 -3.12 10.62
C THR A 107 -14.68 -3.60 10.83
N TRP A 108 -15.36 -4.01 9.75
CA TRP A 108 -16.71 -4.58 9.84
C TRP A 108 -16.74 -5.86 10.67
N MET A 109 -15.81 -6.79 10.44
CA MET A 109 -15.70 -8.03 11.22
C MET A 109 -15.47 -7.74 12.70
N LEU A 110 -14.62 -6.76 13.03
CA LEU A 110 -14.33 -6.39 14.41
C LEU A 110 -15.53 -5.75 15.11
N LEU A 111 -16.28 -4.89 14.41
CA LEU A 111 -17.47 -4.22 14.95
C LEU A 111 -18.66 -5.17 15.13
N THR A 112 -18.70 -6.26 14.37
CA THR A 112 -19.77 -7.27 14.42
C THR A 112 -19.42 -8.49 15.25
N LEU A 113 -18.19 -8.56 15.79
CA LEU A 113 -17.72 -9.69 16.60
C LEU A 113 -18.44 -9.73 17.95
N PRO A 114 -19.07 -10.87 18.33
CA PRO A 114 -19.66 -11.02 19.65
C PRO A 114 -18.63 -10.91 20.79
N PRO A 115 -19.05 -10.53 22.00
CA PRO A 115 -18.18 -10.60 23.17
C PRO A 115 -17.70 -12.04 23.45
N GLY A 116 -16.54 -12.18 24.08
CA GLY A 116 -15.96 -13.49 24.45
C GLY A 116 -14.82 -13.98 23.55
N HIS A 117 -14.58 -13.29 22.42
CA HIS A 117 -13.58 -13.64 21.41
C HIS A 117 -12.32 -12.76 21.52
N THR A 118 -11.63 -12.82 22.68
CA THR A 118 -10.51 -11.91 22.98
C THR A 118 -9.32 -12.08 22.04
N ALA A 119 -9.03 -13.32 21.61
CA ALA A 119 -7.94 -13.61 20.69
C ALA A 119 -8.24 -13.07 19.28
N LEU A 120 -9.44 -13.35 18.76
CA LEU A 120 -9.90 -12.81 17.47
C LEU A 120 -9.94 -11.28 17.48
N THR A 121 -10.41 -10.67 18.56
CA THR A 121 -10.46 -9.21 18.73
C THR A 121 -9.05 -8.60 18.63
N ALA A 122 -8.07 -9.17 19.35
CA ALA A 122 -6.69 -8.71 19.29
C ALA A 122 -6.07 -8.88 17.91
N THR A 123 -6.38 -9.98 17.21
CA THR A 123 -5.97 -10.21 15.82
C THR A 123 -6.59 -9.17 14.88
N GLY A 124 -7.89 -8.91 14.99
CA GLY A 124 -8.60 -7.90 14.21
C GLY A 124 -8.02 -6.49 14.38
N TYR A 125 -7.70 -6.07 15.61
CA TYR A 125 -7.05 -4.78 15.84
C TYR A 125 -5.68 -4.66 15.17
N ARG A 126 -4.86 -5.74 15.17
CA ARG A 126 -3.54 -5.73 14.51
C ARG A 126 -3.68 -5.54 13.00
N PHE A 127 -4.64 -6.24 12.40
CA PHE A 127 -4.93 -6.12 10.98
C PHE A 127 -5.44 -4.72 10.63
N VAL A 128 -6.48 -4.23 11.31
CA VAL A 128 -7.02 -2.86 11.11
C VAL A 128 -5.94 -1.78 11.28
N ALA A 129 -5.08 -1.90 12.29
CA ALA A 129 -4.01 -0.93 12.52
C ALA A 129 -2.99 -0.93 11.37
N PHE A 130 -2.59 -2.12 10.91
CA PHE A 130 -1.63 -2.27 9.82
C PHE A 130 -2.23 -1.79 8.49
N ASP A 131 -3.41 -2.28 8.14
CA ASP A 131 -4.14 -1.92 6.92
C ASP A 131 -4.47 -0.43 6.87
N GLY A 132 -4.91 0.13 8.00
CA GLY A 132 -5.19 1.56 8.14
C GLY A 132 -3.95 2.43 7.96
N GLY A 133 -2.83 2.06 8.59
CA GLY A 133 -1.56 2.75 8.42
C GLY A 133 -1.06 2.70 6.97
N GLY A 134 -1.10 1.52 6.36
CA GLY A 134 -0.74 1.33 4.95
C GLY A 134 -1.64 2.14 4.01
N PHE A 135 -2.95 2.12 4.22
CA PHE A 135 -3.92 2.86 3.41
C PHE A 135 -3.66 4.36 3.45
N VAL A 136 -3.49 4.94 4.65
CA VAL A 136 -3.19 6.37 4.81
C VAL A 136 -1.86 6.72 4.14
N ALA A 137 -0.80 5.94 4.35
CA ALA A 137 0.50 6.18 3.72
C ALA A 137 0.41 6.15 2.18
N MET A 138 -0.34 5.21 1.63
CA MET A 138 -0.54 5.06 0.18
C MET A 138 -1.38 6.20 -0.42
N LEU A 139 -2.44 6.66 0.26
CA LEU A 139 -3.20 7.82 -0.16
C LEU A 139 -2.34 9.10 -0.17
N VAL A 140 -1.57 9.32 0.90
CA VAL A 140 -0.70 10.51 1.02
C VAL A 140 0.37 10.51 -0.08
N THR A 141 1.08 9.40 -0.25
CA THR A 141 2.16 9.31 -1.25
C THR A 141 1.63 9.37 -2.68
N SER A 142 0.47 8.77 -2.96
CA SER A 142 -0.22 8.92 -4.25
C SER A 142 -0.62 10.37 -4.52
N ALA A 143 -1.24 11.05 -3.55
CA ALA A 143 -1.64 12.46 -3.71
C ALA A 143 -0.44 13.39 -3.94
N LEU A 144 0.65 13.21 -3.18
CA LEU A 144 1.90 13.96 -3.36
C LEU A 144 2.50 13.72 -4.75
N MET A 145 2.58 12.46 -5.18
CA MET A 145 3.08 12.08 -6.50
C MET A 145 2.25 12.72 -7.62
N HIS A 146 0.92 12.63 -7.57
CA HIS A 146 0.04 13.23 -8.57
C HIS A 146 0.15 14.75 -8.63
N ARG A 147 0.24 15.44 -7.49
CA ARG A 147 0.42 16.91 -7.45
C ARG A 147 1.73 17.36 -8.07
N CYS A 148 2.82 16.62 -7.85
CA CYS A 148 4.14 16.93 -8.42
C CYS A 148 4.22 16.62 -9.92
N MET A 149 3.49 15.61 -10.41
CA MET A 149 3.59 15.16 -11.80
C MET A 149 2.59 15.84 -12.74
N SER A 150 1.42 16.30 -12.26
CA SER A 150 0.44 17.05 -13.06
C SER A 150 0.83 18.51 -13.35
N ARG A 151 1.77 19.11 -12.60
CA ARG A 151 2.27 20.48 -12.88
C ARG A 151 2.99 20.61 -14.23
N LYS A 152 3.37 19.49 -14.86
CA LYS A 152 4.11 19.50 -16.14
C LYS A 152 3.21 19.65 -17.37
N THR A 153 1.92 19.29 -17.28
CA THR A 153 1.00 19.37 -18.42
C THR A 153 0.48 20.79 -18.69
N SER A 154 0.52 21.68 -17.71
CA SER A 154 0.02 23.06 -17.83
C SER A 154 1.08 24.10 -18.21
N SER A 155 2.39 23.82 -18.04
CA SER A 155 3.48 24.72 -18.47
C SER A 155 3.99 24.46 -19.90
N GLY A 156 3.33 23.57 -20.67
CA GLY A 156 3.73 23.21 -22.04
C GLY A 156 2.77 23.68 -23.13
N ALA A 157 1.74 24.46 -22.82
CA ALA A 157 0.85 25.02 -23.84
C ALA A 157 1.61 26.14 -24.59
N PRO A 158 1.80 26.04 -25.93
CA PRO A 158 2.27 27.17 -26.71
C PRO A 158 1.22 28.28 -26.58
N SER A 159 1.66 29.51 -26.30
CA SER A 159 0.82 30.68 -26.47
C SER A 159 0.39 30.74 -27.94
N GLN A 160 -0.88 30.43 -28.21
CA GLN A 160 -1.52 30.88 -29.45
C GLN A 160 -1.58 32.41 -29.38
N GLN A 161 -0.62 33.05 -30.03
CA GLN A 161 -0.77 34.40 -30.57
C GLN A 161 -1.09 34.21 -32.04
N ASP A 162 -2.37 34.33 -32.37
CA ASP A 162 -2.83 34.87 -33.65
C ASP A 162 -3.64 36.14 -33.32
#